data_AF-A0A952PC26-F1
#
_entry.id   AF-A0A952PC26-F1
#
_cell.length_a   1.000
_cell.length_b   1.000
_cell.length_c   1.000
_cell.angle_alpha   90.00
_cell.angle_beta   90.00
_cell.angle_gamma   90.00
#
_symmetry.space_group_name_H-M   'P 1'
#
loop_
_entity.id
_entity.type
_entity.pdbx_description
1 polymer ?
#
loop_
_entity_poly.entity_id
_entity_poly.type
_entity_poly.pdbx_seq_one_letter_code
_entity_poly.pdbx_strand_id
1 'polypeptide(L)'
;MQHDDLVIKPLFYNQEILLTPPPIVYRHDAKGQRKYYSISEELQYIEEASVTTILDKVMPTPYWLELWKASYGLNKANQLMKEAGFYGTLDHTCLAEYLILKQFDLNSIEARINTFVMSKRINFDTWEWSSKLKHDLLAFHKFVHDYNVVPLAVEIVLISNKLGYGGAIDLVCQMRIGTGENGKILKTDIKYDKNGEIKEDKTRTVTAVVDFKSGRHGFSESNEAQVHMYKNLFTEFYPHVPIEKVYNWAPKDWNNSEEPAYYLKDQTNSNEKDCIEYYVKIFKTKQLQSQNKIIHNFKGVLAYGKDDFKDNLEVMTFEEKAISRYKKQAGKTISKPVNVNPPEIVLLADNIDEPEAVKNIKSKDIKLPEVNEDVVSKVLENISQEVKKEEIAVINTKDVTADYEKINPAEHGIEIEEISFDNIANLFKD
;
A
#
# COMPACT_ATOMS: atom_id res chain seq x y z
N MET A 1 -2.43 -22.00 -13.49
CA MET A 1 -2.79 -20.57 -13.47
C MET A 1 -1.66 -19.80 -14.14
N GLN A 2 -1.95 -19.07 -15.22
CA GLN A 2 -1.06 -18.00 -15.67
C GLN A 2 -1.02 -16.96 -14.54
N HIS A 3 0.12 -16.81 -13.90
CA HIS A 3 0.40 -15.58 -13.16
C HIS A 3 0.69 -14.54 -14.25
N ASP A 4 -0.27 -13.65 -14.49
CA ASP A 4 -0.02 -12.47 -15.28
C ASP A 4 0.85 -11.54 -14.44
N ASP A 5 2.05 -11.24 -14.95
CA ASP A 5 2.97 -10.35 -14.27
C ASP A 5 2.36 -8.95 -14.27
N LEU A 6 2.11 -8.39 -13.09
CA LEU A 6 1.53 -7.06 -12.97
C LEU A 6 2.65 -6.03 -13.10
N VAL A 7 2.62 -5.19 -14.14
CA VAL A 7 3.44 -3.97 -14.21
C VAL A 7 2.99 -3.09 -13.06
N ILE A 8 3.90 -2.74 -12.15
CA ILE A 8 3.62 -1.78 -11.09
C ILE A 8 4.26 -0.46 -11.47
N LYS A 9 3.40 0.55 -11.64
CA LYS A 9 3.80 1.93 -11.81
C LYS A 9 3.63 2.67 -10.48
N PRO A 10 4.46 3.67 -10.18
CA PRO A 10 4.13 4.60 -9.11
C PRO A 10 2.76 5.21 -9.37
N LEU A 11 1.97 5.44 -8.31
CA LEU A 11 0.73 6.20 -8.45
C LEU A 11 1.02 7.68 -8.66
N PHE A 12 2.07 8.20 -8.02
CA PHE A 12 2.55 9.56 -8.21
C PHE A 12 4.04 9.68 -7.89
N TYR A 13 4.73 10.56 -8.61
CA TYR A 13 6.04 11.05 -8.22
C TYR A 13 6.27 12.46 -8.79
N ASN A 14 6.94 13.32 -8.02
CA ASN A 14 7.29 14.67 -8.44
C ASN A 14 8.52 14.63 -9.36
N GLN A 15 8.34 14.90 -10.65
CA GLN A 15 9.41 14.85 -11.66
C GLN A 15 10.44 15.98 -11.55
N GLU A 16 10.08 17.10 -10.93
CA GLU A 16 11.00 18.23 -10.72
C GLU A 16 12.01 17.92 -9.61
N ILE A 17 11.61 17.07 -8.66
CA ILE A 17 12.44 16.67 -7.52
C ILE A 17 13.11 15.30 -7.78
N LEU A 18 12.35 14.33 -8.30
CA LEU A 18 12.85 13.02 -8.70
C LEU A 18 13.28 13.07 -10.17
N LEU A 19 14.49 13.59 -10.37
CA LEU A 19 15.10 13.90 -11.67
C LEU A 19 15.20 12.71 -12.63
N THR A 20 15.06 11.49 -12.13
CA THR A 20 15.02 10.25 -12.90
C THR A 20 13.68 9.55 -12.68
N PRO A 21 13.03 9.03 -13.74
CA PRO A 21 11.84 8.22 -13.55
C PRO A 21 12.21 6.90 -12.84
N PRO A 22 11.31 6.35 -12.00
CA PRO A 22 11.54 5.04 -11.42
C PRO A 22 11.60 3.96 -12.50
N PRO A 23 12.34 2.86 -12.23
CA PRO A 23 12.38 1.73 -13.15
C PRO A 23 10.99 1.12 -13.33
N ILE A 24 10.75 0.51 -14.49
CA ILE A 24 9.58 -0.33 -14.69
C ILE A 24 9.77 -1.61 -13.87
N VAL A 25 8.95 -1.79 -12.84
CA VAL A 25 8.99 -2.96 -11.98
C VAL A 25 7.76 -3.82 -12.23
N TYR A 26 7.96 -5.13 -12.24
CA TYR A 26 6.92 -6.13 -12.32
C TYR A 26 6.83 -6.87 -10.98
N ARG A 27 5.62 -7.24 -10.58
CA ARG A 27 5.39 -8.10 -9.41
C ARG A 27 4.85 -9.44 -9.84
N HIS A 28 5.38 -10.49 -9.22
CA HIS A 28 4.80 -11.83 -9.28
C HIS A 28 4.80 -12.48 -7.90
N ASP A 29 3.77 -13.29 -7.65
CA ASP A 29 3.64 -14.08 -6.43
C ASP A 29 4.03 -15.53 -6.72
N ALA A 30 5.17 -15.95 -6.19
CA ALA A 30 5.69 -17.30 -6.38
C ALA A 30 5.66 -18.06 -5.05
N LYS A 31 4.83 -19.10 -4.93
CA LYS A 31 4.72 -19.94 -3.71
C LYS A 31 4.41 -19.13 -2.43
N GLY A 32 3.57 -18.11 -2.55
CA GLY A 32 3.24 -17.22 -1.43
C GLY A 32 4.35 -16.24 -1.04
N GLN A 33 5.41 -16.13 -1.86
CA GLN A 33 6.44 -15.11 -1.73
C GLN A 33 6.22 -14.04 -2.79
N ARG A 34 6.06 -12.79 -2.34
CA ARG A 34 6.00 -11.65 -3.24
C ARG A 34 7.41 -11.31 -3.70
N LYS A 35 7.61 -11.29 -5.01
CA LYS A 35 8.87 -10.90 -5.64
C LYS A 35 8.65 -9.77 -6.63
N TYR A 36 9.71 -9.01 -6.83
CA TYR A 36 9.80 -7.97 -7.84
C TYR A 36 10.86 -8.35 -8.85
N TYR A 37 10.65 -7.97 -10.11
CA TYR A 37 11.69 -8.02 -11.12
C TYR A 37 11.67 -6.80 -12.03
N SER A 38 12.81 -6.50 -12.62
CA SER A 38 12.98 -5.45 -13.63
C SER A 38 13.87 -5.94 -14.76
N ILE A 39 13.67 -5.37 -15.95
CA ILE A 39 14.45 -5.68 -17.15
C ILE A 39 14.93 -4.34 -17.73
N SER A 40 16.24 -4.16 -17.87
CA SER A 40 16.82 -2.95 -18.47
C SER A 40 16.67 -2.92 -20.00
N GLU A 41 16.99 -1.79 -20.62
CA GLU A 41 17.03 -1.68 -22.09
C GLU A 41 18.06 -2.64 -22.71
N GLU A 42 19.18 -2.87 -22.02
CA GLU A 42 20.21 -3.86 -22.35
C GLU A 42 19.81 -5.31 -22.01
N LEU A 43 18.54 -5.54 -21.63
CA LEU A 43 17.97 -6.83 -21.26
C LEU A 43 18.61 -7.45 -20.02
N GLN A 44 19.17 -6.64 -19.12
CA GLN A 44 19.64 -7.13 -17.82
C GLN A 44 18.44 -7.40 -16.92
N TYR A 45 18.32 -8.63 -16.45
CA TYR A 45 17.27 -9.07 -15.55
C TYR A 45 17.73 -8.99 -14.09
N ILE A 46 16.89 -8.41 -13.24
CA ILE A 46 17.06 -8.39 -11.79
C ILE A 46 15.77 -8.90 -11.16
N GLU A 47 15.87 -9.84 -10.22
CA GLU A 47 14.73 -10.33 -9.44
C GLU A 47 15.12 -10.44 -7.98
N GLU A 48 14.29 -9.86 -7.12
CA GLU A 48 14.52 -9.88 -5.69
C GLU A 48 13.21 -10.07 -4.92
N ALA A 49 13.32 -10.63 -3.71
CA ALA A 49 12.18 -10.77 -2.82
C ALA A 49 11.70 -9.41 -2.31
N SER A 50 10.41 -9.30 -2.01
CA SER A 50 9.88 -8.10 -1.36
C SER A 50 10.42 -7.94 0.07
N VAL A 51 10.58 -6.70 0.52
CA VAL A 51 10.89 -6.36 1.92
C VAL A 51 10.02 -7.16 2.89
N THR A 52 8.70 -7.17 2.69
CA THR A 52 7.76 -7.90 3.53
C THR A 52 7.98 -9.41 3.52
N THR A 53 8.36 -10.00 2.38
CA THR A 53 8.67 -11.44 2.28
C THR A 53 9.95 -11.80 3.03
N ILE A 54 10.97 -10.94 2.97
CA ILE A 54 12.22 -11.16 3.69
C ILE A 54 11.95 -11.17 5.19
N LEU A 55 11.32 -10.11 5.70
CA LEU A 55 11.06 -9.93 7.13
C LEU A 55 10.15 -11.05 7.68
N ASP A 56 9.08 -11.43 6.98
CA ASP A 56 8.21 -12.56 7.37
C ASP A 56 8.96 -13.89 7.54
N LYS A 57 10.04 -14.11 6.78
CA LYS A 57 10.78 -15.38 6.79
C LYS A 57 11.97 -15.43 7.74
N VAL A 58 12.44 -14.27 8.21
CA VAL A 58 13.65 -14.20 9.04
C VAL A 58 13.41 -13.66 10.43
N MET A 59 12.37 -12.85 10.62
CA MET A 59 12.00 -12.34 11.94
C MET A 59 11.03 -13.30 12.64
N PRO A 60 11.13 -13.44 13.98
CA PRO A 60 10.16 -14.19 14.74
C PRO A 60 8.78 -13.54 14.64
N THR A 61 7.72 -14.34 14.72
CA THR A 61 6.37 -13.80 14.86
C THR A 61 6.27 -13.17 16.26
N PRO A 62 5.73 -11.94 16.41
CA PRO A 62 5.53 -11.33 17.71
C PRO A 62 4.67 -12.23 18.61
N TYR A 63 5.05 -12.38 19.88
CA TYR A 63 4.40 -13.30 20.82
C TYR A 63 2.88 -13.09 20.95
N TRP A 64 2.44 -11.82 20.99
CA TRP A 64 1.00 -11.50 21.03
C TRP A 64 0.23 -12.01 19.81
N LEU A 65 0.86 -12.01 18.62
CA LEU A 65 0.25 -12.49 17.39
C LEU A 65 0.20 -14.03 17.37
N GLU A 66 1.18 -14.69 17.98
CA GLU A 66 1.12 -16.15 18.20
C GLU A 66 -0.03 -16.53 19.13
N LEU A 67 -0.19 -15.84 20.26
CA LEU A 67 -1.30 -16.04 21.18
C LEU A 67 -2.65 -15.76 20.51
N TRP A 68 -2.75 -14.68 19.73
CA TRP A 68 -3.95 -14.36 18.97
C TRP A 68 -4.28 -15.48 17.97
N LYS A 69 -3.30 -15.95 17.19
CA LYS A 69 -3.49 -17.08 16.25
C LYS A 69 -3.95 -18.35 16.98
N ALA A 70 -3.39 -18.62 18.16
CA ALA A 70 -3.76 -19.77 18.97
C ALA A 70 -5.21 -19.68 19.47
N SER A 71 -5.66 -18.49 19.89
CA SER A 71 -7.02 -18.27 20.43
C SER A 71 -8.14 -18.56 19.43
N TYR A 72 -7.91 -18.32 18.14
CA TYR A 72 -8.89 -18.60 17.07
C TYR A 72 -8.69 -19.96 16.39
N GLY A 73 -7.55 -20.61 16.62
CA GLY A 73 -7.07 -21.70 15.78
C GLY A 73 -6.60 -21.23 14.40
N LEU A 74 -5.70 -22.02 13.79
CA LEU A 74 -4.94 -21.61 12.60
C LEU A 74 -5.82 -21.24 11.39
N ASN A 75 -6.89 -21.99 11.14
CA ASN A 75 -7.75 -21.76 9.98
C ASN A 75 -8.49 -20.42 10.06
N LYS A 76 -9.13 -20.15 11.21
CA LYS A 76 -9.86 -18.90 11.40
C LYS A 76 -8.92 -17.70 11.49
N ALA A 77 -7.77 -17.85 12.16
CA ALA A 77 -6.75 -16.81 12.19
C ALA A 77 -6.24 -16.45 10.79
N ASN A 78 -5.95 -17.44 9.93
CA ASN A 78 -5.54 -17.21 8.55
C ASN A 78 -6.64 -16.52 7.72
N GLN A 79 -7.91 -16.88 7.94
CA GLN A 79 -9.04 -16.19 7.31
C GLN A 79 -9.08 -14.72 7.75
N LEU A 80 -9.06 -14.44 9.05
CA LEU A 80 -9.11 -13.07 9.58
C LEU A 80 -7.91 -12.22 9.10
N MET A 81 -6.71 -12.81 9.02
CA MET A 81 -5.54 -12.14 8.45
C MET A 81 -5.73 -11.81 6.96
N LYS A 82 -6.37 -12.70 6.19
CA LYS A 82 -6.69 -12.46 4.78
C LYS A 82 -7.72 -11.33 4.63
N GLU A 83 -8.76 -11.34 5.45
CA GLU A 83 -9.79 -10.29 5.50
C GLU A 83 -9.17 -8.91 5.81
N ALA A 84 -8.30 -8.86 6.84
CA ALA A 84 -7.54 -7.66 7.18
C ALA A 84 -6.61 -7.20 6.05
N GLY A 85 -6.00 -8.13 5.32
CA GLY A 85 -5.17 -7.82 4.15
C GLY A 85 -5.95 -7.18 3.00
N PHE A 86 -7.19 -7.62 2.75
CA PHE A 86 -8.06 -6.98 1.77
C PHE A 86 -8.46 -5.57 2.21
N TYR A 87 -8.85 -5.39 3.47
CA TYR A 87 -9.16 -4.07 4.02
C TYR A 87 -7.96 -3.13 3.87
N GLY A 88 -6.76 -3.56 4.28
CA GLY A 88 -5.55 -2.75 4.18
C GLY A 88 -5.21 -2.34 2.76
N THR A 89 -5.49 -3.20 1.76
CA THR A 89 -5.30 -2.85 0.35
C THR A 89 -6.25 -1.73 -0.09
N LEU A 90 -7.53 -1.82 0.30
CA LEU A 90 -8.52 -0.78 0.00
C LEU A 90 -8.20 0.53 0.72
N ASP A 91 -7.82 0.45 1.99
CA ASP A 91 -7.41 1.59 2.81
C ASP A 91 -6.24 2.36 2.17
N HIS A 92 -5.12 1.70 1.89
CA HIS A 92 -3.96 2.33 1.24
C HIS A 92 -4.32 2.94 -0.12
N THR A 93 -5.18 2.28 -0.90
CA THR A 93 -5.67 2.83 -2.18
C THR A 93 -6.39 4.17 -2.00
N CYS A 94 -7.27 4.26 -1.00
CA CYS A 94 -7.99 5.50 -0.68
C CYS A 94 -7.06 6.59 -0.13
N LEU A 95 -6.10 6.23 0.74
CA LEU A 95 -5.11 7.19 1.27
C LEU A 95 -4.24 7.76 0.15
N ALA A 96 -3.76 6.91 -0.76
CA ALA A 96 -2.99 7.33 -1.91
C ALA A 96 -3.78 8.25 -2.85
N GLU A 97 -5.05 7.92 -3.13
CA GLU A 97 -5.93 8.77 -3.93
C GLU A 97 -6.11 10.15 -3.30
N TYR A 98 -6.35 10.23 -1.98
CA TYR A 98 -6.45 11.50 -1.27
C TYR A 98 -5.16 12.33 -1.36
N LEU A 99 -3.99 11.71 -1.23
CA LEU A 99 -2.70 12.40 -1.35
C LEU A 99 -2.47 13.00 -2.75
N ILE A 100 -2.95 12.32 -3.79
CA ILE A 100 -2.74 12.70 -5.19
C ILE A 100 -3.77 13.75 -5.63
N LEU A 101 -5.06 13.48 -5.37
CA LEU A 101 -6.15 14.35 -5.79
C LEU A 101 -6.32 15.58 -4.88
N LYS A 102 -5.72 15.57 -3.69
CA LYS A 102 -5.85 16.61 -2.65
C LYS A 102 -7.27 16.83 -2.13
N GLN A 103 -8.18 15.92 -2.48
CA GLN A 103 -9.56 15.90 -2.05
C GLN A 103 -10.07 14.46 -2.06
N PHE A 104 -11.07 14.15 -1.25
CA PHE A 104 -11.71 12.84 -1.22
C PHE A 104 -13.17 12.97 -0.82
N ASP A 105 -14.09 12.40 -1.61
CA ASP A 105 -15.51 12.38 -1.27
C ASP A 105 -15.84 11.18 -0.37
N LEU A 106 -16.11 11.44 0.90
CA LEU A 106 -16.46 10.41 1.88
C LEU A 106 -17.80 9.71 1.55
N ASN A 107 -18.68 10.33 0.77
CA ASN A 107 -19.93 9.69 0.32
C ASN A 107 -19.68 8.63 -0.75
N SER A 108 -18.55 8.71 -1.47
CA SER A 108 -18.17 7.74 -2.51
C SER A 108 -17.68 6.39 -1.94
N ILE A 109 -17.40 6.31 -0.64
CA ILE A 109 -16.77 5.13 0.01
C ILE A 109 -17.57 3.85 -0.21
N GLU A 110 -18.89 3.90 -0.12
CA GLU A 110 -19.73 2.72 -0.30
C GLU A 110 -19.63 2.15 -1.73
N ALA A 111 -19.64 3.03 -2.74
CA ALA A 111 -19.45 2.63 -4.13
C ALA A 111 -18.05 2.03 -4.38
N ARG A 112 -17.02 2.56 -3.71
CA ARG A 112 -15.65 2.05 -3.78
C ARG A 112 -15.52 0.67 -3.14
N ILE A 113 -16.12 0.47 -1.96
CA ILE A 113 -16.18 -0.84 -1.30
C ILE A 113 -16.86 -1.86 -2.22
N ASN A 114 -18.02 -1.53 -2.77
CA ASN A 114 -18.76 -2.44 -3.65
C ASN A 114 -17.92 -2.84 -4.89
N THR A 115 -17.27 -1.86 -5.52
CA THR A 115 -16.39 -2.11 -6.67
C THR A 115 -15.20 -3.01 -6.28
N PHE A 116 -14.60 -2.75 -5.11
CA PHE A 116 -13.48 -3.54 -4.62
C PHE A 116 -13.89 -4.97 -4.26
N VAL A 117 -15.01 -5.15 -3.57
CA VAL A 117 -15.58 -6.47 -3.21
C VAL A 117 -15.85 -7.30 -4.46
N MET A 118 -16.47 -6.71 -5.48
CA MET A 118 -16.73 -7.38 -6.76
C MET A 118 -15.42 -7.76 -7.46
N SER A 119 -14.47 -6.83 -7.59
CA SER A 119 -13.20 -7.08 -8.29
C SER A 119 -12.34 -8.14 -7.61
N LYS A 120 -12.33 -8.18 -6.27
CA LYS A 120 -11.55 -9.15 -5.48
C LYS A 120 -12.30 -10.44 -5.18
N ARG A 121 -13.56 -10.57 -5.62
CA ARG A 121 -14.44 -11.72 -5.33
C ARG A 121 -14.50 -12.01 -3.82
N ILE A 122 -14.61 -10.95 -3.02
CA ILE A 122 -14.71 -11.05 -1.56
C ILE A 122 -16.06 -11.67 -1.21
N ASN A 123 -16.03 -12.71 -0.38
CA ASN A 123 -17.20 -13.53 -0.02
C ASN A 123 -17.43 -13.58 1.51
N PHE A 124 -16.88 -12.63 2.24
CA PHE A 124 -17.07 -12.45 3.68
C PHE A 124 -17.70 -11.06 3.94
N ASP A 125 -18.16 -10.85 5.16
CA ASP A 125 -18.89 -9.64 5.54
C ASP A 125 -17.97 -8.40 5.59
N THR A 126 -18.46 -7.28 5.07
CA THR A 126 -17.71 -6.01 4.97
C THR A 126 -18.48 -4.82 5.52
N TRP A 127 -19.59 -5.04 6.24
CA TRP A 127 -20.49 -3.98 6.70
C TRP A 127 -19.79 -2.85 7.48
N GLU A 128 -18.76 -3.16 8.30
CA GLU A 128 -18.03 -2.16 9.07
C GLU A 128 -17.07 -1.30 8.22
N TRP A 129 -16.71 -1.75 7.01
CA TRP A 129 -15.64 -1.12 6.23
C TRP A 129 -15.96 0.33 5.87
N SER A 130 -17.23 0.67 5.63
CA SER A 130 -17.62 2.04 5.28
C SER A 130 -17.35 3.01 6.43
N SER A 131 -17.80 2.66 7.65
CA SER A 131 -17.55 3.47 8.84
C SER A 131 -16.04 3.53 9.16
N LYS A 132 -15.38 2.38 9.10
CA LYS A 132 -13.96 2.26 9.40
C LYS A 132 -13.08 3.07 8.45
N LEU A 133 -13.32 3.01 7.14
CA LEU A 133 -12.56 3.80 6.15
C LEU A 133 -12.79 5.30 6.31
N LYS A 134 -14.01 5.75 6.61
CA LYS A 134 -14.28 7.17 6.90
C LYS A 134 -13.45 7.64 8.09
N HIS A 135 -13.42 6.82 9.13
CA HIS A 135 -12.70 7.10 10.35
C HIS A 135 -11.18 7.15 10.14
N ASP A 136 -10.64 6.20 9.37
CA ASP A 136 -9.23 6.11 9.04
C ASP A 136 -8.80 7.26 8.09
N LEU A 137 -9.62 7.64 7.09
CA LEU A 137 -9.39 8.79 6.21
C LEU A 137 -9.38 10.13 6.94
N LEU A 138 -10.27 10.33 7.92
CA LEU A 138 -10.29 11.55 8.74
C LEU A 138 -9.05 11.64 9.64
N ALA A 139 -8.62 10.51 10.22
CA ALA A 139 -7.36 10.45 10.97
C ALA A 139 -6.16 10.78 10.08
N PHE A 140 -6.16 10.28 8.83
CA PHE A 140 -5.12 10.56 7.86
C PHE A 140 -5.13 12.02 7.37
N HIS A 141 -6.31 12.58 7.11
CA HIS A 141 -6.48 14.00 6.79
C HIS A 141 -5.88 14.88 7.90
N LYS A 142 -6.14 14.54 9.16
CA LYS A 142 -5.55 15.24 10.30
C LYS A 142 -4.02 15.14 10.31
N PHE A 143 -3.44 13.97 10.04
CA PHE A 143 -1.98 13.82 9.91
C PHE A 143 -1.39 14.71 8.82
N VAL A 144 -2.01 14.71 7.63
CA VAL A 144 -1.57 15.56 6.50
C VAL A 144 -1.62 17.04 6.87
N HIS A 145 -2.66 17.46 7.59
CA HIS A 145 -2.82 18.83 8.07
C HIS A 145 -1.80 19.19 9.17
N ASP A 146 -1.72 18.39 10.24
CA ASP A 146 -0.89 18.65 11.42
C ASP A 146 0.60 18.82 11.06
N TYR A 147 1.08 18.10 10.05
CA TYR A 147 2.48 18.10 9.61
C TYR A 147 2.70 18.76 8.25
N ASN A 148 1.71 19.43 7.67
CA ASN A 148 1.79 20.04 6.33
C ASN A 148 2.46 19.12 5.29
N VAL A 149 1.91 17.92 5.12
CA VAL A 149 2.52 16.85 4.33
C VAL A 149 2.44 17.16 2.83
N VAL A 150 3.59 17.21 2.17
CA VAL A 150 3.73 17.40 0.73
C VAL A 150 4.34 16.14 0.11
N PRO A 151 3.59 15.34 -0.68
CA PRO A 151 4.10 14.11 -1.27
C PRO A 151 5.15 14.40 -2.35
N LEU A 152 6.24 13.64 -2.31
CA LEU A 152 7.27 13.54 -3.34
C LEU A 152 7.08 12.29 -4.20
N ALA A 153 6.64 11.18 -3.59
CA ALA A 153 6.23 9.96 -4.27
C ALA A 153 5.15 9.23 -3.47
N VAL A 154 4.22 8.58 -4.16
CA VAL A 154 3.14 7.77 -3.57
C VAL A 154 3.11 6.41 -4.28
N GLU A 155 3.15 5.33 -3.50
CA GLU A 155 3.14 3.94 -3.97
C GLU A 155 4.25 3.66 -5.00
N ILE A 156 5.47 4.16 -4.72
CA ILE A 156 6.63 3.95 -5.61
C ILE A 156 7.27 2.59 -5.35
N VAL A 157 7.47 1.80 -6.41
CA VAL A 157 8.13 0.50 -6.31
C VAL A 157 9.56 0.59 -6.82
N LEU A 158 10.51 0.16 -5.97
CA LEU A 158 11.94 0.13 -6.28
C LEU A 158 12.51 -1.26 -6.04
N ILE A 159 13.53 -1.63 -6.80
CA ILE A 159 14.24 -2.92 -6.70
C ILE A 159 15.74 -2.70 -6.81
N SER A 160 16.51 -3.34 -5.93
CA SER A 160 17.97 -3.22 -5.92
C SER A 160 18.64 -4.58 -5.82
N ASN A 161 19.48 -4.90 -6.80
CA ASN A 161 20.38 -6.05 -6.76
C ASN A 161 21.48 -5.86 -5.70
N LYS A 162 21.96 -4.62 -5.52
CA LYS A 162 23.00 -4.28 -4.54
C LYS A 162 22.52 -4.51 -3.11
N LEU A 163 21.32 -4.06 -2.79
CA LEU A 163 20.70 -4.25 -1.48
C LEU A 163 20.09 -5.66 -1.34
N GLY A 164 19.69 -6.26 -2.45
CA GLY A 164 19.19 -7.63 -2.50
C GLY A 164 17.71 -7.77 -2.15
N TYR A 165 16.90 -6.75 -2.43
CA TYR A 165 15.46 -6.72 -2.18
C TYR A 165 14.75 -5.67 -3.04
N GLY A 166 13.42 -5.78 -3.13
CA GLY A 166 12.55 -4.74 -3.67
C GLY A 166 11.42 -4.38 -2.72
N GLY A 167 10.80 -3.22 -2.91
CA GLY A 167 9.80 -2.68 -1.98
C GLY A 167 8.83 -1.73 -2.65
N ALA A 168 7.58 -1.72 -2.17
CA ALA A 168 6.58 -0.71 -2.51
C ALA A 168 6.50 0.29 -1.34
N ILE A 169 6.89 1.53 -1.58
CA ILE A 169 6.98 2.58 -0.58
C ILE A 169 5.68 3.39 -0.63
N ASP A 170 4.93 3.39 0.47
CA ASP A 170 3.62 4.05 0.53
C ASP A 170 3.73 5.55 0.27
N LEU A 171 4.60 6.24 1.02
CA LEU A 171 4.79 7.69 0.90
C LEU A 171 6.26 8.09 1.11
N VAL A 172 6.76 8.90 0.19
CA VAL A 172 7.92 9.77 0.42
C VAL A 172 7.42 11.20 0.37
N CYS A 173 7.70 12.00 1.39
CA CYS A 173 7.14 13.35 1.51
C CYS A 173 8.13 14.34 2.13
N GLN A 174 7.85 15.62 1.93
CA GLN A 174 8.26 16.67 2.85
C GLN A 174 7.18 16.87 3.91
N MET A 175 7.58 17.09 5.15
CA MET A 175 6.66 17.37 6.25
C MET A 175 7.31 18.30 7.28
N ARG A 176 6.51 19.16 7.91
CA ARG A 176 6.90 20.10 8.95
C ARG A 176 6.88 19.40 10.31
N ILE A 177 8.00 19.38 11.01
CA ILE A 177 8.12 18.81 12.36
C ILE A 177 8.47 19.88 13.39
N GLY A 178 8.07 19.65 14.64
CA GLY A 178 8.41 20.48 15.80
C GLY A 178 9.43 19.81 16.72
N THR A 179 9.48 20.31 17.96
CA THR A 179 10.44 19.84 18.98
C THR A 179 9.89 18.73 19.87
N GLY A 180 8.59 18.42 19.75
CA GLY A 180 7.95 17.36 20.51
C GLY A 180 8.38 15.96 20.07
N GLU A 181 8.02 14.98 20.90
CA GLU A 181 8.23 13.56 20.60
C GLU A 181 7.64 13.19 19.23
N ASN A 182 8.33 12.32 18.49
CA ASN A 182 7.98 11.95 17.11
C ASN A 182 7.90 13.14 16.14
N GLY A 183 8.55 14.26 16.47
CA GLY A 183 8.50 15.50 15.68
C GLY A 183 7.18 16.25 15.84
N LYS A 184 6.37 15.94 16.86
CA LYS A 184 5.10 16.64 17.12
C LYS A 184 5.33 18.15 17.27
N ILE A 185 4.51 18.93 16.56
CA ILE A 185 4.50 20.39 16.70
C ILE A 185 3.78 20.75 18.00
N LEU A 186 4.52 21.36 18.93
CA LEU A 186 4.01 21.83 20.21
C LEU A 186 3.51 23.26 20.10
N LYS A 187 2.59 23.67 20.97
CA LYS A 187 2.16 25.08 21.08
C LYS A 187 3.31 26.04 21.35
N THR A 188 4.41 25.55 21.93
CA THR A 188 5.63 26.31 22.22
C THR A 188 6.57 26.44 21.04
N ASP A 189 6.35 25.69 19.96
CA ASP A 189 7.20 25.72 18.77
C ASP A 189 6.91 26.94 17.89
N ILE A 190 5.69 27.46 17.92
CA ILE A 190 5.29 28.66 17.18
C ILE A 190 4.74 29.68 18.17
N LYS A 191 5.40 30.82 18.31
CA LYS A 191 4.93 31.94 19.13
C LYS A 191 4.58 33.12 18.26
N TYR A 192 3.42 33.70 18.54
CA TYR A 192 2.94 34.91 17.89
C TYR A 192 3.19 36.12 18.79
N ASP A 193 3.43 37.26 18.18
CA ASP A 193 3.46 38.54 18.90
C ASP A 193 2.03 39.06 19.13
N LYS A 194 1.91 40.27 19.69
CA LYS A 194 0.63 40.91 19.99
C LYS A 194 -0.18 41.30 18.75
N ASN A 195 0.44 41.34 17.57
CA ASN A 195 -0.18 41.66 16.29
C ASN A 195 -0.55 40.40 15.50
N GLY A 196 -0.27 39.21 16.03
CA GLY A 196 -0.51 37.94 15.34
C GLY A 196 0.59 37.51 14.37
N GLU A 197 1.73 38.21 14.34
CA GLU A 197 2.88 37.82 13.51
C GLU A 197 3.74 36.77 14.21
N ILE A 198 4.35 35.86 13.44
CA ILE A 198 5.24 34.83 13.99
C ILE A 198 6.50 35.51 14.55
N LYS A 199 6.66 35.43 15.87
CA LYS A 199 7.83 35.94 16.60
C LYS A 199 8.93 34.89 16.71
N GLU A 200 8.56 33.62 16.85
CA GLU A 200 9.48 32.49 16.98
C GLU A 200 8.87 31.26 16.33
N ASP A 201 9.65 30.58 15.49
CA ASP A 201 9.27 29.33 14.85
C ASP A 201 10.42 28.33 14.96
N LYS A 202 10.22 27.29 15.77
CA LYS A 202 11.18 26.20 16.01
C LYS A 202 10.94 24.99 15.12
N THR A 203 9.91 25.05 14.29
CA THR A 203 9.62 23.96 13.37
C THR A 203 10.60 23.95 12.21
N ARG A 204 10.69 22.81 11.52
CA ARG A 204 11.47 22.69 10.29
C ARG A 204 10.84 21.67 9.37
N THR A 205 11.05 21.85 8.08
CA THR A 205 10.68 20.84 7.08
C THR A 205 11.75 19.75 7.03
N VAL A 206 11.31 18.50 6.95
CA VAL A 206 12.15 17.32 6.73
C VAL A 206 11.64 16.53 5.55
N THR A 207 12.54 15.83 4.86
CA THR A 207 12.15 14.76 3.93
C THR A 207 12.05 13.44 4.69
N ALA A 208 10.94 12.73 4.50
CA ALA A 208 10.63 11.51 5.22
C ALA A 208 10.09 10.40 4.31
N VAL A 209 10.34 9.16 4.72
CA VAL A 209 9.58 7.98 4.27
C VAL A 209 8.54 7.65 5.34
N VAL A 210 7.29 7.46 4.94
CA VAL A 210 6.20 7.09 5.83
C VAL A 210 5.56 5.80 5.31
N ASP A 211 5.50 4.79 6.17
CA ASP A 211 4.91 3.48 5.90
C ASP A 211 3.60 3.36 6.70
N PHE A 212 2.49 3.15 5.99
CA PHE A 212 1.14 3.14 6.54
C PHE A 212 0.78 1.75 7.06
N LYS A 213 0.00 1.72 8.13
CA LYS A 213 -0.62 0.52 8.69
C LYS A 213 -2.09 0.79 8.98
N SER A 214 -2.95 -0.07 8.45
CA SER A 214 -4.39 -0.05 8.75
C SER A 214 -4.76 -0.71 10.09
N GLY A 215 -3.80 -1.37 10.74
CA GLY A 215 -3.97 -1.99 12.06
C GLY A 215 -3.81 -0.99 13.20
N ARG A 216 -4.60 -1.15 14.28
CA ARG A 216 -4.60 -0.25 15.44
C ARG A 216 -3.75 -0.74 16.63
N HIS A 217 -2.99 -1.82 16.45
CA HIS A 217 -2.29 -2.54 17.53
C HIS A 217 -0.83 -2.09 17.75
N GLY A 218 -0.46 -0.91 17.23
CA GLY A 218 0.91 -0.39 17.31
C GLY A 218 1.82 -0.92 16.21
N PHE A 219 3.13 -0.74 16.39
CA PHE A 219 4.17 -1.06 15.41
C PHE A 219 5.14 -2.10 15.98
N SER A 220 5.39 -3.17 15.24
CA SER A 220 6.36 -4.21 15.59
C SER A 220 7.76 -3.87 15.07
N GLU A 221 8.78 -4.58 15.56
CA GLU A 221 10.17 -4.50 15.06
C GLU A 221 10.24 -4.64 13.53
N SER A 222 9.44 -5.54 12.94
CA SER A 222 9.35 -5.70 11.49
C SER A 222 8.86 -4.44 10.75
N ASN A 223 8.01 -3.61 11.38
CA ASN A 223 7.60 -2.35 10.78
C ASN A 223 8.73 -1.31 10.79
N GLU A 224 9.57 -1.34 11.83
CA GLU A 224 10.74 -0.47 11.93
C GLU A 224 11.80 -0.87 10.90
N ALA A 225 12.10 -2.18 10.79
CA ALA A 225 12.98 -2.71 9.75
C ALA A 225 12.47 -2.39 8.34
N GLN A 226 11.16 -2.56 8.10
CA GLN A 226 10.53 -2.31 6.80
C GLN A 226 10.75 -0.86 6.32
N VAL A 227 10.49 0.14 7.17
CA VAL A 227 10.61 1.55 6.75
C VAL A 227 12.06 1.96 6.50
N HIS A 228 13.04 1.37 7.21
CA HIS A 228 14.45 1.58 6.93
C HIS A 228 14.91 0.90 5.64
N MET A 229 14.40 -0.30 5.31
CA MET A 229 14.65 -0.93 4.01
C MET A 229 14.11 -0.06 2.86
N TYR A 230 12.95 0.57 3.04
CA TYR A 230 12.42 1.54 2.07
C TYR A 230 13.27 2.79 1.94
N LYS A 231 13.76 3.35 3.05
CA LYS A 231 14.75 4.44 3.03
C LYS A 231 15.99 4.06 2.24
N ASN A 232 16.54 2.86 2.43
CA ASN A 232 17.73 2.40 1.71
C ASN A 232 17.49 2.28 0.20
N LEU A 233 16.35 1.68 -0.21
CA LEU A 233 15.96 1.63 -1.62
C LEU A 233 15.85 3.03 -2.22
N PHE A 234 15.13 3.93 -1.55
CA PHE A 234 14.94 5.29 -2.05
C PHE A 234 16.25 6.06 -2.15
N THR A 235 17.13 5.94 -1.14
CA THR A 235 18.43 6.62 -1.10
C THR A 235 19.37 6.11 -2.19
N GLU A 236 19.32 4.83 -2.54
CA GLU A 236 20.11 4.29 -3.65
C GLU A 236 19.69 4.86 -5.01
N PHE A 237 18.38 5.00 -5.24
CA PHE A 237 17.84 5.50 -6.50
C PHE A 237 17.89 7.03 -6.61
N TYR A 238 17.69 7.74 -5.50
CA TYR A 238 17.60 9.19 -5.45
C TYR A 238 18.55 9.78 -4.39
N PRO A 239 19.88 9.60 -4.53
CA PRO A 239 20.85 10.05 -3.52
C PRO A 239 20.87 11.57 -3.33
N HIS A 240 20.38 12.34 -4.31
CA HIS A 240 20.25 13.80 -4.23
C HIS A 240 19.05 14.26 -3.37
N VAL A 241 18.15 13.35 -2.97
CA VAL A 241 17.01 13.63 -2.10
C VAL A 241 17.23 12.90 -0.76
N PRO A 242 17.96 13.50 0.19
CA PRO A 242 18.29 12.84 1.44
C PRO A 242 17.04 12.63 2.31
N ILE A 243 16.84 11.39 2.78
CA ILE A 243 15.79 11.05 3.75
C ILE A 243 16.32 11.28 5.17
N GLU A 244 15.78 12.30 5.84
CA GLU A 244 16.15 12.64 7.22
C GLU A 244 15.40 11.78 8.23
N LYS A 245 14.13 11.45 7.95
CA LYS A 245 13.25 10.77 8.90
C LYS A 245 12.56 9.56 8.28
N VAL A 246 12.24 8.59 9.12
CA VAL A 246 11.38 7.46 8.76
C VAL A 246 10.30 7.28 9.81
N TYR A 247 9.07 7.06 9.37
CA TYR A 247 7.91 6.95 10.24
C TYR A 247 7.06 5.74 9.89
N ASN A 248 6.46 5.14 10.92
CA ASN A 248 5.25 4.36 10.73
C ASN A 248 4.04 5.21 11.15
N TRP A 249 2.95 5.12 10.38
CA TRP A 249 1.68 5.78 10.65
C TRP A 249 0.54 4.76 10.74
N ALA A 250 -0.42 4.99 11.63
CA ALA A 250 -1.64 4.19 11.73
C ALA A 250 -2.82 5.00 12.28
N PRO A 251 -4.07 4.72 11.92
CA PRO A 251 -5.23 5.34 12.55
C PRO A 251 -5.37 4.85 14.00
N LYS A 252 -5.76 5.74 14.92
CA LYS A 252 -6.23 5.36 16.26
C LYS A 252 -7.72 5.15 16.23
N ASP A 253 -8.25 4.40 17.19
CA ASP A 253 -9.67 4.46 17.51
C ASP A 253 -9.99 5.82 18.17
N TRP A 254 -10.97 6.54 17.63
CA TRP A 254 -11.44 7.81 18.15
C TRP A 254 -12.98 7.86 18.27
N ASN A 255 -13.66 6.71 18.31
CA ASN A 255 -15.12 6.62 18.41
C ASN A 255 -15.74 7.40 19.60
N ASN A 256 -14.97 7.64 20.66
CA ASN A 256 -15.39 8.39 21.86
C ASN A 256 -14.82 9.83 21.90
N SER A 257 -14.36 10.36 20.77
CA SER A 257 -13.72 11.67 20.63
C SER A 257 -14.31 12.43 19.44
N GLU A 258 -14.42 13.75 19.55
CA GLU A 258 -14.79 14.61 18.42
C GLU A 258 -13.59 14.91 17.51
N GLU A 259 -12.38 14.65 17.98
CA GLU A 259 -11.15 14.85 17.21
C GLU A 259 -10.62 13.53 16.63
N PRO A 260 -10.38 13.47 15.30
CA PRO A 260 -9.67 12.35 14.69
C PRO A 260 -8.29 12.14 15.32
N ALA A 261 -7.86 10.89 15.43
CA ALA A 261 -6.59 10.56 16.07
C ALA A 261 -5.81 9.50 15.28
N TYR A 262 -4.48 9.59 15.37
CA TYR A 262 -3.55 8.65 14.73
C TYR A 262 -2.32 8.39 15.60
N TYR A 263 -1.62 7.30 15.30
CA TYR A 263 -0.27 7.03 15.73
C TYR A 263 0.70 7.51 14.65
N LEU A 264 1.76 8.21 15.06
CA LEU A 264 2.93 8.50 14.25
C LEU A 264 4.15 8.22 15.12
N LYS A 265 4.97 7.24 14.72
CA LYS A 265 6.17 6.84 15.46
C LYS A 265 7.41 7.12 14.62
N ASP A 266 8.32 7.95 15.13
CA ASP A 266 9.63 8.19 14.52
C ASP A 266 10.51 6.97 14.74
N GLN A 267 10.88 6.30 13.67
CA GLN A 267 11.73 5.11 13.70
C GLN A 267 13.18 5.40 13.32
N THR A 268 13.56 6.66 13.12
CA THR A 268 14.87 7.06 12.59
C THR A 268 16.03 6.49 13.40
N ASN A 269 15.84 6.33 14.71
CA ASN A 269 16.84 5.82 15.64
C ASN A 269 16.59 4.37 16.10
N SER A 270 15.67 3.64 15.46
CA SER A 270 15.45 2.22 15.76
C SER A 270 16.73 1.41 15.54
N ASN A 271 16.97 0.42 16.40
CA ASN A 271 18.10 -0.51 16.29
C ASN A 271 17.95 -1.43 15.07
N GLU A 272 16.72 -1.63 14.58
CA GLU A 272 16.43 -2.49 13.42
C GLU A 272 17.17 -2.05 12.15
N LYS A 273 17.52 -0.77 12.04
CA LYS A 273 18.31 -0.24 10.91
C LYS A 273 19.66 -0.95 10.75
N ASP A 274 20.28 -1.36 11.87
CA ASP A 274 21.58 -2.00 11.91
C ASP A 274 21.46 -3.52 11.68
N CYS A 275 20.25 -4.08 11.74
CA CYS A 275 19.97 -5.49 11.55
C CYS A 275 19.66 -5.89 10.09
N ILE A 276 19.36 -4.92 9.22
CA ILE A 276 18.86 -5.15 7.85
C ILE A 276 19.76 -6.07 7.02
N GLU A 277 21.08 -5.83 7.02
CA GLU A 277 22.01 -6.65 6.23
C GLU A 277 21.95 -8.13 6.66
N TYR A 278 21.84 -8.38 7.97
CA TYR A 278 21.73 -9.72 8.51
C TYR A 278 20.42 -10.39 8.10
N TYR A 279 19.29 -9.68 8.13
CA TYR A 279 18.01 -10.20 7.65
C TYR A 279 18.06 -10.64 6.19
N VAL A 280 18.63 -9.80 5.32
CA VAL A 280 18.81 -10.12 3.89
C VAL A 280 19.74 -11.32 3.72
N LYS A 281 20.87 -11.35 4.44
CA LYS A 281 21.85 -12.44 4.36
C LYS A 281 21.28 -13.78 4.81
N ILE A 282 20.54 -13.80 5.92
CA ILE A 282 19.84 -15.00 6.41
C ILE A 282 18.82 -15.48 5.36
N PHE A 283 18.02 -14.57 4.82
CA PHE A 283 17.03 -14.90 3.79
C PHE A 283 17.67 -15.51 2.55
N LYS A 284 18.67 -14.84 1.96
CA LYS A 284 19.37 -15.32 0.76
C LYS A 284 20.04 -16.68 1.00
N THR A 285 20.63 -16.89 2.18
CA THR A 285 21.25 -18.18 2.54
C THR A 285 20.22 -19.32 2.58
N LYS A 286 19.04 -19.09 3.19
CA LYS A 286 17.94 -20.06 3.21
C LYS A 286 17.34 -20.29 1.80
N GLN A 287 17.34 -19.27 0.94
CA GLN A 287 16.77 -19.36 -0.40
C GLN A 287 17.69 -20.06 -1.41
N LEU A 288 19.02 -19.90 -1.33
CA LEU A 288 19.99 -20.56 -2.21
C LEU A 288 19.90 -22.09 -2.15
N GLN A 289 19.45 -22.65 -1.02
CA GLN A 289 19.17 -24.08 -0.87
C GLN A 289 17.97 -24.58 -1.70
N SER A 290 17.26 -23.69 -2.42
CA SER A 290 15.98 -23.98 -3.08
C SER A 290 15.91 -23.70 -4.59
N GLN A 291 17.01 -23.28 -5.22
CA GLN A 291 17.01 -22.78 -6.61
C GLN A 291 17.60 -23.78 -7.62
N ASN A 292 16.72 -24.25 -8.52
CA ASN A 292 16.96 -24.75 -9.89
C ASN A 292 15.58 -25.10 -10.46
N LYS A 293 14.74 -24.09 -10.74
CA LYS A 293 13.35 -24.33 -11.16
C LYS A 293 13.13 -23.82 -12.57
N ILE A 294 13.15 -24.77 -13.48
CA ILE A 294 12.63 -24.64 -14.84
C ILE A 294 11.11 -24.45 -14.81
N ILE A 295 10.61 -23.62 -15.71
CA ILE A 295 9.20 -23.40 -16.00
C ILE A 295 8.85 -24.15 -17.26
N HIS A 296 7.71 -24.84 -17.22
CA HIS A 296 7.13 -25.48 -18.39
C HIS A 296 6.20 -24.49 -19.09
N ASN A 297 6.51 -24.18 -20.33
CA ASN A 297 5.69 -23.37 -21.22
C ASN A 297 5.02 -24.30 -22.24
N PHE A 298 3.70 -24.40 -22.17
CA PHE A 298 2.90 -25.25 -23.04
C PHE A 298 2.39 -24.44 -24.23
N LYS A 299 2.56 -24.95 -25.45
CA LYS A 299 2.13 -24.32 -26.71
C LYS A 299 1.58 -25.36 -27.69
N GLY A 300 0.89 -24.90 -28.74
CA GLY A 300 0.47 -25.75 -29.86
C GLY A 300 -0.79 -26.59 -29.61
N VAL A 301 -0.93 -27.69 -30.35
CA VAL A 301 -2.09 -28.59 -30.37
C VAL A 301 -1.58 -30.02 -30.22
N LEU A 302 -2.19 -30.79 -29.33
CA LEU A 302 -1.92 -32.22 -29.17
C LEU A 302 -2.80 -33.02 -30.13
N ALA A 303 -2.19 -33.87 -30.95
CA ALA A 303 -2.90 -34.80 -31.81
C ALA A 303 -3.09 -36.16 -31.12
N TYR A 304 -4.33 -36.66 -31.16
CA TYR A 304 -4.66 -37.97 -30.59
C TYR A 304 -3.80 -39.09 -31.21
N GLY A 305 -3.12 -39.85 -30.36
CA GLY A 305 -2.25 -40.96 -30.77
C GLY A 305 -0.86 -40.57 -31.28
N LYS A 306 -0.46 -39.29 -31.20
CA LYS A 306 0.90 -38.84 -31.55
C LYS A 306 1.71 -38.50 -30.31
N ASP A 307 3.01 -38.78 -30.38
CA ASP A 307 3.99 -38.44 -29.34
C ASP A 307 4.56 -37.02 -29.58
N ASP A 308 3.67 -36.02 -29.65
CA ASP A 308 4.00 -34.63 -30.00
C ASP A 308 4.24 -33.74 -28.77
N PHE A 309 4.41 -34.32 -27.58
CA PHE A 309 4.60 -33.54 -26.35
C PHE A 309 5.86 -32.66 -26.38
N LYS A 310 6.94 -33.11 -27.05
CA LYS A 310 8.20 -32.35 -27.14
C LYS A 310 8.05 -31.09 -27.99
N ASP A 311 7.16 -31.12 -28.97
CA ASP A 311 6.88 -29.97 -29.83
C ASP A 311 6.00 -28.94 -29.11
N ASN A 312 5.19 -29.43 -28.17
CA ASN A 312 4.22 -28.64 -27.40
C ASN A 312 4.71 -28.22 -26.01
N LEU A 313 5.89 -28.69 -25.56
CA LEU A 313 6.51 -28.37 -24.28
C LEU A 313 7.86 -27.67 -24.47
N GLU A 314 7.92 -26.41 -24.05
CA GLU A 314 9.17 -25.65 -23.96
C GLU A 314 9.56 -25.49 -22.50
N VAL A 315 10.81 -25.83 -22.18
CA VAL A 315 11.36 -25.72 -20.83
C VAL A 315 12.29 -24.51 -20.81
N MET A 316 11.99 -23.55 -19.95
CA MET A 316 12.75 -22.30 -19.86
C MET A 316 12.80 -21.80 -18.41
N THR A 317 13.72 -20.89 -18.08
CA THR A 317 13.73 -20.23 -16.78
C THR A 317 12.67 -19.12 -16.70
N PHE A 318 12.39 -18.64 -15.49
CA PHE A 318 11.51 -17.48 -15.32
C PHE A 318 12.09 -16.22 -15.96
N GLU A 319 13.41 -16.01 -15.85
CA GLU A 319 14.14 -14.93 -16.51
C GLU A 319 13.96 -14.97 -18.03
N GLU A 320 14.20 -16.12 -18.67
CA GLU A 320 14.02 -16.28 -20.12
C GLU A 320 12.57 -15.95 -20.54
N LYS A 321 11.60 -16.36 -19.71
CA LYS A 321 10.18 -16.10 -19.95
C LYS A 321 9.86 -14.61 -19.83
N ALA A 322 10.39 -13.94 -18.82
CA ALA A 322 10.22 -12.51 -18.58
C ALA A 322 10.85 -11.68 -19.71
N ILE A 323 12.08 -11.99 -20.12
CA ILE A 323 12.78 -11.34 -21.24
C ILE A 323 12.02 -11.54 -22.56
N SER A 324 11.53 -12.75 -22.83
CA SER A 324 10.72 -13.05 -24.03
C SER A 324 9.44 -12.21 -24.08
N ARG A 325 8.76 -12.04 -22.93
CA ARG A 325 7.58 -11.16 -22.81
C ARG A 325 7.93 -9.70 -23.03
N TYR A 326 9.00 -9.21 -22.42
CA TYR A 326 9.48 -7.84 -22.56
C TYR A 326 9.77 -7.50 -24.03
N LYS A 327 10.52 -8.35 -24.74
CA LYS A 327 10.80 -8.19 -26.19
C LYS A 327 9.52 -8.11 -27.04
N LYS A 328 8.53 -8.95 -26.75
CA LYS A 328 7.23 -8.94 -27.45
C LYS A 328 6.43 -7.67 -27.21
N GLN A 329 6.53 -7.07 -26.03
CA GLN A 329 5.86 -5.82 -25.69
C GLN A 329 6.59 -4.61 -26.30
N ALA A 330 7.92 -4.55 -26.21
CA ALA A 330 8.72 -3.46 -26.79
C ALA A 330 8.63 -3.38 -28.32
N GLY A 331 8.44 -4.52 -29.01
CA GLY A 331 8.21 -4.56 -30.46
C GLY A 331 6.82 -4.09 -30.92
N LYS A 332 5.90 -3.81 -29.99
CA LYS A 332 4.62 -3.13 -30.26
C LYS A 332 4.76 -1.72 -29.74
N THR A 333 4.79 -0.72 -30.63
CA THR A 333 4.97 0.70 -30.29
C THR A 333 4.06 1.10 -29.12
N ILE A 334 4.65 1.25 -27.93
CA ILE A 334 3.94 1.78 -26.77
C ILE A 334 3.73 3.27 -27.06
N SER A 335 2.47 3.67 -27.22
CA SER A 335 2.10 5.09 -27.24
C SER A 335 2.72 5.78 -26.03
N LYS A 336 3.45 6.87 -26.27
CA LYS A 336 4.14 7.68 -25.26
C LYS A 336 3.26 7.86 -24.01
N PRO A 337 3.83 7.86 -22.79
CA PRO A 337 3.08 8.20 -21.58
C PRO A 337 2.39 9.55 -21.79
N VAL A 338 1.11 9.61 -21.42
CA VAL A 338 0.33 10.86 -21.43
C VAL A 338 1.00 11.79 -20.43
N ASN A 339 1.57 12.88 -20.95
CA ASN A 339 2.09 13.97 -20.17
C ASN A 339 0.92 14.69 -19.51
N VAL A 340 0.68 14.44 -18.22
CA VAL A 340 -0.17 15.30 -17.41
C VAL A 340 0.77 16.23 -16.69
N ASN A 341 1.06 17.39 -17.29
CA ASN A 341 1.60 18.50 -16.52
C ASN A 341 0.58 18.78 -15.38
N PRO A 342 1.02 19.01 -14.14
CA PRO A 342 0.14 19.64 -13.17
C PRO A 342 -0.39 20.93 -13.82
N PRO A 343 -1.68 21.27 -13.63
CA PRO A 343 -2.18 22.54 -14.11
C PRO A 343 -1.29 23.65 -13.53
N GLU A 344 -0.72 24.48 -14.39
CA GLU A 344 -0.19 25.78 -14.00
C GLU A 344 -1.34 26.54 -13.34
N ILE A 345 -1.38 26.53 -12.01
CA ILE A 345 -2.13 27.52 -11.27
C ILE A 345 -1.19 28.70 -11.12
N VAL A 346 -1.47 29.73 -11.90
CA VAL A 346 -0.87 31.06 -11.78
C VAL A 346 -0.91 31.46 -10.30
N LEU A 347 0.27 31.50 -9.68
CA LEU A 347 0.46 32.14 -8.38
C LEU A 347 0.17 33.63 -8.56
N LEU A 348 -0.99 34.09 -8.12
CA LEU A 348 -1.16 35.49 -7.76
C LEU A 348 -0.64 35.66 -6.33
N ALA A 349 0.67 35.83 -6.22
CA ALA A 349 1.24 36.63 -5.15
C ALA A 349 1.00 38.10 -5.53
N ASP A 350 0.13 38.78 -4.79
CA ASP A 350 0.45 40.03 -4.09
C ASP A 350 -0.81 40.82 -3.70
N ASN A 351 -0.77 41.28 -2.45
CA ASN A 351 -1.54 42.36 -1.83
C ASN A 351 -3.05 42.17 -1.69
N ILE A 352 -3.51 42.00 -0.44
CA ILE A 352 -4.57 42.80 0.20
C ILE A 352 -4.54 42.53 1.72
N ASP A 353 -4.50 43.63 2.48
CA ASP A 353 -4.57 43.73 3.93
C ASP A 353 -5.81 43.05 4.56
N GLU A 354 -5.70 42.61 5.82
CA GLU A 354 -6.88 42.39 6.67
C GLU A 354 -7.73 43.67 6.74
N PRO A 355 -9.08 43.55 6.79
CA PRO A 355 -9.71 43.85 8.07
C PRO A 355 -11.00 43.05 8.40
N GLU A 356 -11.38 43.22 9.67
CA GLU A 356 -12.54 42.68 10.38
C GLU A 356 -13.93 42.88 9.74
N ALA A 357 -14.82 41.95 10.10
CA ALA A 357 -16.26 42.10 10.28
C ALA A 357 -17.17 42.34 9.06
N VAL A 358 -17.84 41.27 8.59
CA VAL A 358 -19.26 41.35 8.19
C VAL A 358 -19.99 40.05 8.54
N LYS A 359 -20.89 40.14 9.52
CA LYS A 359 -22.02 39.23 9.74
C LYS A 359 -22.95 39.22 8.52
N ASN A 360 -23.58 38.08 8.26
CA ASN A 360 -24.71 37.86 7.33
C ASN A 360 -24.39 37.84 5.82
N ILE A 361 -24.16 36.65 5.27
CA ILE A 361 -24.63 36.31 3.92
C ILE A 361 -25.32 34.95 3.99
N LYS A 362 -26.62 34.96 3.65
CA LYS A 362 -27.47 33.78 3.54
C LYS A 362 -27.05 32.94 2.33
N SER A 363 -27.25 31.64 2.44
CA SER A 363 -27.19 30.68 1.35
C SER A 363 -27.94 31.15 0.10
N LYS A 364 -27.20 31.31 -1.01
CA LYS A 364 -27.50 30.87 -2.38
C LYS A 364 -26.48 31.49 -3.33
N ASP A 365 -26.08 30.69 -4.32
CA ASP A 365 -25.26 31.04 -5.49
C ASP A 365 -23.73 31.01 -5.32
N ILE A 366 -23.18 29.81 -5.06
CA ILE A 366 -21.83 29.45 -5.51
C ILE A 366 -22.02 28.51 -6.71
N LYS A 367 -21.63 28.96 -7.91
CA LYS A 367 -21.54 28.08 -9.09
C LYS A 367 -20.32 27.17 -8.90
N LEU A 368 -20.59 25.86 -8.84
CA LEU A 368 -19.58 24.80 -8.98
C LEU A 368 -18.81 25.02 -10.29
N PRO A 369 -17.47 24.92 -10.31
CA PRO A 369 -16.73 24.89 -11.57
C PRO A 369 -17.11 23.61 -12.35
N GLU A 370 -17.34 23.76 -13.66
CA GLU A 370 -17.68 22.66 -14.55
C GLU A 370 -16.58 21.60 -14.54
N VAL A 371 -16.97 20.39 -14.19
CA VAL A 371 -16.13 19.19 -14.26
C VAL A 371 -15.79 18.95 -15.72
N ASN A 372 -14.50 18.90 -16.06
CA ASN A 372 -14.06 18.51 -17.39
C ASN A 372 -14.34 17.01 -17.59
N GLU A 373 -15.50 16.72 -18.18
CA GLU A 373 -15.99 15.35 -18.47
C GLU A 373 -14.99 14.51 -19.28
N ASP A 374 -14.10 15.17 -20.02
CA ASP A 374 -13.08 14.53 -20.85
C ASP A 374 -11.94 13.93 -20.01
N VAL A 375 -11.66 14.50 -18.82
CA VAL A 375 -10.67 13.99 -17.86
C VAL A 375 -11.25 12.84 -17.05
N VAL A 376 -12.51 12.97 -16.59
CA VAL A 376 -13.23 11.91 -15.87
C VAL A 376 -13.42 10.69 -16.78
N SER A 377 -13.75 10.90 -18.05
CA SER A 377 -13.87 9.82 -19.03
C SER A 377 -12.55 9.10 -19.27
N LYS A 378 -11.42 9.81 -19.39
CA LYS A 378 -10.09 9.18 -19.57
C LYS A 378 -9.63 8.38 -18.35
N VAL A 379 -9.95 8.82 -17.13
CA VAL A 379 -9.65 8.08 -15.89
C VAL A 379 -10.51 6.82 -15.80
N LEU A 380 -11.82 6.93 -16.09
CA LEU A 380 -12.74 5.79 -16.09
C LEU A 380 -12.43 4.78 -17.22
N GLU A 381 -11.94 5.25 -18.37
CA GLU A 381 -11.57 4.39 -19.49
C GLU A 381 -10.29 3.58 -19.20
N ASN A 382 -9.32 4.18 -18.49
CA ASN A 382 -8.12 3.46 -18.00
C ASN A 382 -8.48 2.37 -16.98
N ILE A 383 -9.44 2.65 -16.08
CA ILE A 383 -9.95 1.67 -15.11
C ILE A 383 -10.73 0.56 -15.85
N SER A 384 -11.51 0.90 -16.89
CA SER A 384 -12.32 -0.07 -17.64
C SER A 384 -11.49 -0.98 -18.56
N GLN A 385 -10.35 -0.51 -19.08
CA GLN A 385 -9.43 -1.33 -19.89
C GLN A 385 -8.66 -2.37 -19.06
N GLU A 386 -8.46 -2.16 -17.75
CA GLU A 386 -7.97 -3.19 -16.82
C GLU A 386 -9.00 -4.31 -16.63
N VAL A 387 -10.30 -3.98 -16.61
CA VAL A 387 -11.39 -4.94 -16.37
C VAL A 387 -11.65 -5.88 -17.57
N LYS A 388 -11.50 -5.39 -18.81
CA LYS A 388 -11.81 -6.18 -20.02
C LYS A 388 -10.80 -7.29 -20.35
N LYS A 389 -9.63 -7.34 -19.70
CA LYS A 389 -8.59 -8.37 -19.99
C LYS A 389 -8.78 -9.67 -19.21
N GLU A 390 -9.67 -9.72 -18.22
CA GLU A 390 -9.90 -10.93 -17.40
C GLU A 390 -11.11 -11.76 -17.86
N GLU A 391 -11.86 -11.32 -18.88
CA GLU A 391 -13.03 -12.03 -19.41
C GLU A 391 -12.69 -13.09 -20.48
N ILE A 392 -11.86 -14.10 -20.19
CA ILE A 392 -11.95 -15.39 -20.94
C ILE A 392 -11.66 -16.57 -20.01
N ALA A 393 -12.71 -17.09 -19.36
CA ALA A 393 -12.97 -18.53 -19.17
C ALA A 393 -14.25 -18.71 -18.35
N VAL A 394 -15.40 -18.57 -19.01
CA VAL A 394 -16.69 -19.04 -18.47
C VAL A 394 -16.73 -20.56 -18.66
N ILE A 395 -16.60 -21.33 -17.58
CA ILE A 395 -17.11 -22.70 -17.54
C ILE A 395 -18.38 -22.65 -16.69
N ASN A 396 -19.48 -23.03 -17.34
CA ASN A 396 -20.83 -23.07 -16.82
C ASN A 396 -20.93 -24.22 -15.78
N THR A 397 -21.06 -23.92 -14.49
CA THR A 397 -21.38 -24.92 -13.46
C THR A 397 -22.74 -24.61 -12.84
N LYS A 398 -23.80 -24.84 -13.62
CA LYS A 398 -25.06 -25.31 -13.07
C LYS A 398 -24.89 -26.83 -12.94
N ASP A 399 -24.48 -27.29 -11.76
CA ASP A 399 -24.64 -28.67 -11.24
C ASP A 399 -23.62 -28.97 -10.12
N VAL A 400 -23.61 -28.21 -9.02
CA VAL A 400 -23.12 -28.69 -7.69
C VAL A 400 -23.84 -27.90 -6.58
N THR A 401 -25.15 -28.08 -6.45
CA THR A 401 -25.90 -27.67 -5.24
C THR A 401 -26.78 -28.84 -4.81
N ALA A 402 -26.14 -29.87 -4.30
CA ALA A 402 -26.75 -30.88 -3.45
C ALA A 402 -25.68 -31.29 -2.43
N ASP A 403 -26.06 -31.41 -1.17
CA ASP A 403 -25.28 -31.95 -0.04
C ASP A 403 -24.42 -30.98 0.80
N TYR A 404 -24.98 -29.83 1.22
CA TYR A 404 -24.49 -29.15 2.44
C TYR A 404 -25.59 -28.74 3.45
N GLU A 405 -26.82 -29.26 3.32
CA GLU A 405 -27.79 -29.23 4.41
C GLU A 405 -27.82 -30.60 5.10
N LYS A 406 -26.95 -30.80 6.12
CA LYS A 406 -27.10 -31.82 7.19
C LYS A 406 -25.89 -31.83 8.14
N ILE A 407 -25.67 -30.74 8.89
CA ILE A 407 -24.98 -30.84 10.18
C ILE A 407 -25.67 -29.86 11.14
N ASN A 408 -26.46 -30.41 12.07
CA ASN A 408 -27.12 -29.66 13.14
C ASN A 408 -26.23 -29.71 14.41
N PRO A 409 -25.70 -28.58 14.92
CA PRO A 409 -24.78 -28.57 16.06
C PRO A 409 -25.37 -28.99 17.42
N ALA A 410 -26.67 -29.31 17.50
CA ALA A 410 -27.36 -29.60 18.75
C ALA A 410 -27.13 -31.01 19.33
N GLU A 411 -26.44 -31.92 18.63
CA GLU A 411 -26.33 -33.33 19.06
C GLU A 411 -25.10 -33.66 19.93
N HIS A 412 -24.21 -32.71 20.27
CA HIS A 412 -22.96 -33.03 20.99
C HIS A 412 -22.78 -32.36 22.36
N GLY A 413 -23.81 -31.72 22.94
CA GLY A 413 -23.81 -31.35 24.35
C GLY A 413 -22.63 -30.49 24.83
N ILE A 414 -22.09 -29.64 23.95
CA ILE A 414 -21.06 -28.65 24.32
C ILE A 414 -21.77 -27.34 24.63
N GLU A 415 -21.92 -27.02 25.91
CA GLU A 415 -22.22 -25.65 26.34
C GLU A 415 -20.98 -24.79 26.06
N ILE A 416 -21.11 -23.86 25.11
CA ILE A 416 -20.14 -22.80 24.89
C ILE A 416 -20.58 -21.65 25.80
N GLU A 417 -19.94 -21.50 26.97
CA GLU A 417 -20.04 -20.25 27.71
C GLU A 417 -19.34 -19.15 26.91
N GLU A 418 -20.08 -18.11 26.53
CA GLU A 418 -19.52 -16.89 25.96
C GLU A 418 -18.55 -16.25 26.96
N ILE A 419 -17.25 -16.37 26.70
CA ILE A 419 -16.24 -15.59 27.41
C ILE A 419 -16.31 -14.17 26.86
N SER A 420 -16.96 -13.26 27.59
CA SER A 420 -16.98 -11.84 27.24
C SER A 420 -15.59 -11.20 27.45
N PHE A 421 -15.30 -10.16 26.66
CA PHE A 421 -14.04 -9.39 26.71
C PHE A 421 -13.71 -8.83 28.11
N ASP A 422 -14.72 -8.61 28.96
CA ASP A 422 -14.54 -8.07 30.31
C ASP A 422 -13.78 -9.03 31.24
N ASN A 423 -13.85 -10.34 30.97
CA ASN A 423 -13.16 -11.35 31.77
C ASN A 423 -11.65 -11.40 31.49
N ILE A 424 -11.21 -10.97 30.30
CA ILE A 424 -9.79 -10.93 29.93
C ILE A 424 -9.09 -9.70 30.52
N ALA A 425 -9.80 -8.58 30.68
CA ALA A 425 -9.25 -7.35 31.25
C ALA A 425 -8.85 -7.48 32.72
N ASN A 426 -9.48 -8.37 33.48
CA ASN A 426 -9.18 -8.60 34.90
C ASN A 426 -7.95 -9.50 35.15
N LEU A 427 -7.44 -10.19 34.12
CA LEU A 427 -6.25 -11.05 34.20
C LEU A 427 -4.92 -10.28 34.10
N PHE A 428 -4.95 -8.97 33.86
CA PHE A 428 -3.78 -8.10 33.70
C PHE A 428 -3.59 -7.11 34.85
N LYS A 429 -4.08 -7.44 36.07
CA LYS A 429 -3.92 -6.58 37.26
C LYS A 429 -2.81 -6.98 38.24
N ASP A 430 -2.01 -8.00 37.93
CA ASP A 430 -0.80 -8.33 38.72
C ASP A 430 0.44 -8.45 37.83
#